data_AF-A0A930YP52-F1
#
_entry.id   AF-A0A930YP52-F1
#
_cell.length_a   1.000
_cell.length_b   1.000
_cell.length_c   1.000
_cell.angle_alpha   90.00
_cell.angle_beta   90.00
_cell.angle_gamma   90.00
#
_symmetry.space_group_name_H-M   'P 1'
#
loop_
_entity.id
_entity.type
_entity.pdbx_description
1 polymer ?
#
loop_
_entity_poly.entity_id
_entity_poly.type
_entity_poly.pdbx_seq_one_letter_code
_entity_poly.pdbx_strand_id
1 'polypeptide(L)'
;MSTRANTHAPPSRRNQHSLTPALLLVVALASACGGADEDYCGSVKEHQAELTDVTASGAPSALLDALPILRDLSTRAPDDISDEWQVLLDPLERLDEAVRAADVDPASYDPRHLPAGLTDGERQRIEDAGAALADPAVGAAFDGIQQQAKDVCHTPLSL
;
A
#
# COMPACT_ATOMS: atom_id res chain seq x y z
N MET A 1 -61.59 17.98 -26.19
CA MET A 1 -61.98 18.26 -27.59
C MET A 1 -60.99 19.25 -28.18
N SER A 2 -60.42 18.90 -29.34
CA SER A 2 -59.73 19.65 -30.41
C SER A 2 -59.24 21.10 -30.12
N THR A 3 -58.03 21.51 -30.50
CA THR A 3 -57.55 21.49 -31.90
C THR A 3 -56.02 21.66 -31.96
N ARG A 4 -55.36 20.84 -32.78
CA ARG A 4 -53.95 20.97 -33.22
C ARG A 4 -53.79 22.17 -34.15
N ALA A 5 -52.75 22.98 -33.97
CA ALA A 5 -52.25 23.88 -35.00
C ALA A 5 -50.85 23.42 -35.44
N ASN A 6 -50.82 22.78 -36.60
CA ASN A 6 -49.63 22.43 -37.36
C ASN A 6 -48.91 23.70 -37.81
N THR A 7 -47.61 23.84 -37.52
CA THR A 7 -46.75 24.78 -38.22
C THR A 7 -45.85 24.00 -39.16
N HIS A 8 -46.02 24.29 -40.45
CA HIS A 8 -45.36 23.68 -41.59
C HIS A 8 -43.99 24.33 -41.81
N ALA A 9 -42.90 23.59 -41.62
CA ALA A 9 -41.54 24.04 -41.91
C ALA A 9 -41.10 23.55 -43.32
N PRO A 10 -40.34 24.36 -44.08
CA PRO A 10 -40.02 24.09 -45.49
C PRO A 10 -38.95 22.99 -45.69
N PRO A 11 -38.87 22.37 -46.89
CA PRO A 11 -37.92 21.31 -47.17
C PRO A 11 -36.49 21.79 -47.48
N SER A 12 -35.54 21.12 -46.83
CA SER A 12 -34.27 20.57 -47.33
C SER A 12 -33.48 21.34 -48.39
N ARG A 13 -32.34 21.92 -47.97
CA ARG A 13 -31.14 22.08 -48.81
C ARG A 13 -30.05 21.15 -48.28
N ARG A 14 -29.84 20.07 -49.02
CA ARG A 14 -28.65 19.21 -48.97
C ARG A 14 -27.40 20.07 -49.20
N ASN A 15 -26.48 20.08 -48.24
CA ASN A 15 -25.07 20.32 -48.53
C ASN A 15 -24.27 19.12 -48.06
N GLN A 16 -23.88 18.32 -49.04
CA GLN A 16 -22.97 17.20 -48.94
C GLN A 16 -21.55 17.76 -48.97
N HIS A 17 -20.80 17.63 -47.88
CA HIS A 17 -19.35 17.77 -47.89
C HIS A 17 -18.74 16.58 -47.17
N SER A 18 -18.25 15.66 -48.00
CA SER A 18 -17.08 14.79 -47.91
C SER A 18 -16.52 14.39 -46.54
N LEU A 19 -16.38 13.08 -46.38
CA LEU A 19 -15.51 12.38 -45.45
C LEU A 19 -14.08 12.96 -45.43
N THR A 20 -13.57 13.23 -44.22
CA THR A 20 -12.15 13.06 -43.86
C THR A 20 -12.07 12.72 -42.37
N PRO A 21 -11.62 11.50 -42.00
CA PRO A 21 -11.32 11.15 -40.63
C PRO A 21 -9.87 11.57 -40.32
N ALA A 22 -9.65 12.30 -39.23
CA ALA A 22 -8.31 12.50 -38.68
C ALA A 22 -8.40 12.48 -37.15
N LEU A 23 -8.65 11.27 -36.66
CA LEU A 23 -8.35 10.83 -35.31
C LEU A 23 -6.83 10.88 -35.12
N LEU A 24 -6.34 11.89 -34.41
CA LEU A 24 -4.94 11.98 -33.95
C LEU A 24 -4.92 12.63 -32.56
N LEU A 25 -5.58 11.98 -31.60
CA LEU A 25 -5.14 12.00 -30.20
C LEU A 25 -4.40 10.68 -29.95
N VAL A 26 -3.14 10.64 -30.36
CA VAL A 26 -2.23 9.54 -30.01
C VAL A 26 -1.79 9.77 -28.56
N VAL A 27 -2.49 9.06 -27.68
CA VAL A 27 -2.04 8.46 -26.42
C VAL A 27 -0.56 8.70 -26.09
N ALA A 28 -0.30 9.62 -25.17
CA ALA A 28 1.00 9.80 -24.52
C ALA A 28 0.90 9.51 -23.01
N LEU A 29 0.17 8.46 -22.61
CA LEU A 29 -0.02 8.07 -21.21
C LEU A 29 0.53 6.66 -20.87
N ALA A 30 1.23 5.99 -21.79
CA ALA A 30 1.65 4.60 -21.60
C ALA A 30 3.09 4.42 -21.05
N SER A 31 3.72 5.46 -20.50
CA SER A 31 5.14 5.39 -20.08
C SER A 31 5.39 5.68 -18.60
N ALA A 32 4.36 5.89 -17.79
CA ALA A 32 4.50 6.14 -16.35
C ALA A 32 4.06 4.97 -15.46
N CYS A 33 3.18 4.07 -15.93
CA CYS A 33 2.74 2.91 -15.15
C CYS A 33 3.72 1.74 -15.12
N GLY A 34 4.77 1.72 -15.95
CA GLY A 34 5.70 0.58 -16.00
C GLY A 34 6.86 0.65 -15.00
N GLY A 35 7.43 1.84 -14.81
CA GLY A 35 8.68 1.99 -14.07
C GLY A 35 8.56 1.77 -12.57
N ALA A 36 7.52 2.34 -11.94
CA ALA A 36 7.28 2.17 -10.50
C ALA A 36 6.94 0.72 -10.15
N ASP A 37 6.11 0.06 -10.97
CA ASP A 37 5.77 -1.35 -10.79
C ASP A 37 6.99 -2.25 -10.97
N GLU A 38 7.84 -1.99 -11.97
CA GLU A 38 9.07 -2.75 -12.19
C GLU A 38 10.06 -2.61 -11.02
N ASP A 39 10.26 -1.39 -10.50
CA ASP A 39 11.14 -1.12 -9.36
C ASP A 39 10.60 -1.74 -8.07
N TYR A 40 9.30 -1.62 -7.80
CA TYR A 40 8.63 -2.27 -6.68
C TYR A 40 8.75 -3.79 -6.77
N CYS A 41 8.42 -4.38 -7.91
CA CYS A 41 8.47 -5.82 -8.09
C CYS A 41 9.89 -6.38 -8.06
N GLY A 42 10.89 -5.58 -8.43
CA GLY A 42 12.31 -5.89 -8.19
C GLY A 42 12.60 -6.01 -6.70
N SER A 43 12.26 -4.99 -5.92
CA SER A 43 12.46 -4.96 -4.46
C SER A 43 11.69 -6.07 -3.74
N VAL A 44 10.44 -6.34 -4.13
CA VAL A 44 9.64 -7.48 -3.60
C VAL A 44 10.39 -8.82 -3.78
N LYS A 45 11.00 -9.06 -4.94
CA LYS A 45 11.74 -10.29 -5.21
C LYS A 45 13.05 -10.37 -4.45
N GLU A 46 13.75 -9.26 -4.31
CA GLU A 46 14.99 -9.17 -3.54
C GLU A 46 14.74 -9.50 -2.06
N HIS A 47 13.68 -8.93 -1.48
CA HIS A 47 13.41 -9.01 -0.05
C HIS A 47 12.58 -10.21 0.39
N GLN A 48 11.92 -10.92 -0.53
CA GLN A 48 11.03 -12.05 -0.19
C GLN A 48 11.71 -13.08 0.72
N ALA A 49 12.94 -13.49 0.38
CA ALA A 49 13.67 -14.49 1.15
C ALA A 49 14.03 -13.97 2.55
N GLU A 50 14.46 -12.72 2.65
CA GLU A 50 14.80 -12.09 3.92
C GLU A 50 13.59 -11.97 4.85
N LEU A 51 12.44 -11.52 4.32
CA LEU A 51 11.18 -11.47 5.08
C LEU A 51 10.73 -12.85 5.56
N THR A 52 10.85 -13.87 4.70
CA THR A 52 10.51 -15.25 5.07
C THR A 52 11.43 -15.76 6.19
N ASP A 53 12.73 -15.49 6.12
CA ASP A 53 13.69 -15.91 7.15
C ASP A 53 13.43 -15.19 8.48
N VAL A 54 13.14 -13.89 8.44
CA VAL A 54 12.79 -13.09 9.63
C VAL A 54 11.55 -13.66 10.32
N THR A 55 10.48 -13.98 9.59
CA THR A 55 9.26 -14.51 10.23
C THR A 55 9.35 -15.98 10.62
N ALA A 56 10.08 -16.79 9.85
CA ALA A 56 10.34 -18.19 10.18
C ALA A 56 11.12 -18.37 11.50
N SER A 57 11.87 -17.34 11.93
CA SER A 57 12.55 -17.34 13.22
C SER A 57 11.60 -17.48 14.42
N GLY A 58 10.35 -17.03 14.27
CA GLY A 58 9.38 -16.94 15.37
C GLY A 58 9.83 -16.04 16.53
N ALA A 59 10.84 -15.20 16.30
CA ALA A 59 11.37 -14.29 17.31
C ALA A 59 10.30 -13.24 17.70
N PRO A 60 10.19 -12.87 18.98
CA PRO A 60 9.27 -11.81 19.40
C PRO A 60 9.57 -10.45 18.73
N SER A 61 10.82 -10.23 18.32
CA SER A 61 11.29 -9.04 17.60
C SER A 61 11.07 -9.10 16.09
N ALA A 62 10.69 -10.25 15.52
CA ALA A 62 10.71 -10.48 14.07
C ALA A 62 9.98 -9.39 13.27
N LEU A 63 8.89 -8.87 13.80
CA LEU A 63 8.12 -7.82 13.15
C LEU A 63 8.86 -6.47 13.13
N LEU A 64 9.61 -6.13 14.18
CA LEU A 64 10.50 -4.95 14.19
C LEU A 64 11.75 -5.19 13.36
N ASP A 65 12.26 -6.42 13.32
CA ASP A 65 13.39 -6.81 12.47
C ASP A 65 13.02 -6.69 10.98
N ALA A 66 11.76 -6.93 10.61
CA ALA A 66 11.24 -6.75 9.24
C ALA A 66 10.99 -5.28 8.86
N LEU A 67 10.88 -4.36 9.83
CA LEU A 67 10.49 -2.97 9.57
C LEU A 67 11.39 -2.23 8.55
N PRO A 68 12.73 -2.37 8.55
CA PRO A 68 13.58 -1.75 7.53
C PRO A 68 13.23 -2.20 6.11
N ILE A 69 12.90 -3.48 5.95
CA ILE A 69 12.52 -4.07 4.66
C ILE A 69 11.15 -3.56 4.22
N LEU A 70 10.17 -3.54 5.13
CA LEU A 70 8.83 -3.03 4.88
C LEU A 70 8.86 -1.54 4.48
N ARG A 71 9.75 -0.75 5.09
CA ARG A 71 9.99 0.65 4.68
C ARG A 71 10.53 0.75 3.26
N ASP A 72 11.56 -0.03 2.88
CA ASP A 72 12.09 0.00 1.50
C ASP A 72 11.01 -0.37 0.48
N LEU A 73 10.23 -1.42 0.76
CA LEU A 73 9.12 -1.84 -0.10
C LEU A 73 8.06 -0.74 -0.26
N SER A 74 7.64 -0.12 0.86
CA SER A 74 6.68 1.00 0.84
C SER A 74 7.17 2.18 0.01
N THR A 75 8.45 2.56 0.12
CA THR A 75 8.99 3.71 -0.64
C THR A 75 8.98 3.51 -2.14
N ARG A 76 8.92 2.26 -2.61
CA ARG A 76 8.91 1.90 -4.03
C ARG A 76 7.53 1.52 -4.52
N ALA A 77 6.57 1.34 -3.62
CA ALA A 77 5.24 0.86 -3.94
C ALA A 77 4.52 1.81 -4.91
N PRO A 78 3.68 1.27 -5.81
CA PRO A 78 2.83 2.11 -6.64
C PRO A 78 1.80 2.85 -5.78
N ASP A 79 1.38 4.03 -6.25
CA ASP A 79 0.43 4.90 -5.54
C ASP A 79 -0.87 4.17 -5.14
N ASP A 80 -1.31 3.21 -5.96
CA ASP A 80 -2.53 2.41 -5.78
C ASP A 80 -2.57 1.61 -4.47
N ILE A 81 -1.42 1.32 -3.85
CA ILE A 81 -1.35 0.61 -2.55
C ILE A 81 -0.63 1.41 -1.45
N SER A 82 -0.41 2.69 -1.69
CA SER A 82 0.33 3.55 -0.76
C SER A 82 -0.43 3.75 0.58
N ASP A 83 -1.76 3.78 0.55
CA ASP A 83 -2.60 3.89 1.73
C ASP A 83 -2.50 2.63 2.60
N GLU A 84 -2.52 1.44 2.00
CA GLU A 84 -2.32 0.17 2.71
C GLU A 84 -0.94 0.12 3.37
N TRP A 85 0.10 0.58 2.67
CA TRP A 85 1.45 0.67 3.25
C TRP A 85 1.51 1.62 4.45
N GLN A 86 0.82 2.75 4.41
CA GLN A 86 0.74 3.66 5.56
C GLN A 86 0.01 3.01 6.74
N VAL A 87 -1.13 2.37 6.49
CA VAL A 87 -1.90 1.67 7.54
C VAL A 87 -1.07 0.57 8.21
N LEU A 88 -0.23 -0.14 7.44
CA LEU A 88 0.68 -1.15 7.98
C LEU A 88 1.86 -0.54 8.75
N LEU A 89 2.53 0.46 8.19
CA LEU A 89 3.76 1.01 8.75
C LEU A 89 3.51 1.89 9.98
N ASP A 90 2.48 2.72 9.98
CA ASP A 90 2.20 3.65 11.08
C ASP A 90 2.25 3.02 12.48
N PRO A 91 1.60 1.88 12.77
CA PRO A 91 1.69 1.23 14.08
C PRO A 91 3.07 0.58 14.33
N LEU A 92 3.73 0.05 13.29
CA LEU A 92 5.07 -0.54 13.41
C LEU A 92 6.12 0.51 13.77
N GLU A 93 6.07 1.67 13.10
CA GLU A 93 6.98 2.77 13.34
C GLU A 93 6.76 3.38 14.73
N ARG A 94 5.50 3.51 15.17
CA ARG A 94 5.18 3.93 16.53
C ARG A 94 5.70 2.95 17.58
N LEU A 95 5.69 1.64 17.29
CA LEU A 95 6.28 0.65 18.18
C LEU A 95 7.81 0.76 18.24
N ASP A 96 8.49 0.82 17.10
CA ASP A 96 9.95 1.02 17.04
C ASP A 96 10.36 2.31 17.77
N GLU A 97 9.62 3.40 17.58
CA GLU A 97 9.83 4.66 18.28
C GLU A 97 9.64 4.52 19.79
N ALA A 98 8.54 3.90 20.24
CA ALA A 98 8.26 3.72 21.67
C ALA A 98 9.31 2.87 22.38
N VAL A 99 9.78 1.80 21.71
CA VAL A 99 10.84 0.91 22.20
C VAL A 99 12.16 1.67 22.31
N ARG A 100 12.57 2.38 21.26
CA ARG A 100 13.82 3.19 21.25
C ARG A 100 13.76 4.35 22.23
N ALA A 101 12.62 5.02 22.37
CA ALA A 101 12.44 6.13 23.30
C ALA A 101 12.55 5.70 24.77
N ALA A 102 12.36 4.41 25.05
CA ALA A 102 12.53 3.79 26.35
C ALA A 102 13.94 3.17 26.55
N ASP A 103 14.89 3.46 25.66
CA ASP A 103 16.26 2.91 25.65
C ASP A 103 16.30 1.38 25.57
N VAL A 104 15.27 0.77 24.95
CA VAL A 104 15.22 -0.66 24.66
C VAL A 104 15.69 -0.88 23.23
N ASP A 105 16.54 -1.89 23.02
CA ASP A 105 16.96 -2.31 21.67
C ASP A 105 15.80 -3.04 20.97
N PRO A 106 15.32 -2.58 19.79
CA PRO A 106 14.28 -3.27 19.02
C PRO A 106 14.58 -4.75 18.76
N ALA A 107 15.84 -5.13 18.55
CA ALA A 107 16.23 -6.52 18.34
C ALA A 107 16.07 -7.40 19.59
N SER A 108 15.89 -6.78 20.77
CA SER A 108 15.64 -7.44 22.05
C SER A 108 14.19 -7.37 22.51
N TYR A 109 13.32 -6.73 21.72
CA TYR A 109 11.91 -6.53 22.07
C TYR A 109 11.18 -7.87 22.22
N ASP A 110 10.52 -8.06 23.36
CA ASP A 110 9.54 -9.13 23.60
C ASP A 110 8.30 -8.54 24.29
N PRO A 111 7.12 -8.53 23.65
CA PRO A 111 5.90 -7.99 24.23
C PRO A 111 5.48 -8.68 25.54
N ARG A 112 5.96 -9.90 25.80
CA ARG A 112 5.67 -10.66 27.04
C ARG A 112 6.68 -10.39 28.14
N HIS A 113 7.85 -9.83 27.83
CA HIS A 113 8.97 -9.69 28.76
C HIS A 113 9.64 -8.31 28.63
N LEU A 114 8.87 -7.24 28.77
CA LEU A 114 9.42 -5.88 28.79
C LEU A 114 10.35 -5.65 30.01
N PRO A 115 11.43 -4.85 29.87
CA PRO A 115 12.35 -4.57 30.96
C PRO A 115 11.66 -4.03 32.22
N ALA A 116 12.14 -4.45 33.39
CA ALA A 116 11.58 -4.02 34.68
C ALA A 116 11.90 -2.55 35.02
N GLY A 117 12.92 -1.96 34.40
CA GLY A 117 13.35 -0.59 34.63
C GLY A 117 12.50 0.49 33.95
N LEU A 118 11.54 0.09 33.12
CA LEU A 118 10.63 1.03 32.44
C LEU A 118 9.77 1.77 33.45
N THR A 119 9.59 3.07 33.22
CA THR A 119 8.51 3.84 33.85
C THR A 119 7.15 3.34 33.40
N ASP A 120 6.11 3.58 34.19
CA ASP A 120 4.73 3.22 33.84
C ASP A 120 4.31 3.84 32.49
N GLY A 121 4.76 5.07 32.20
CA GLY A 121 4.46 5.76 30.96
C GLY A 121 5.21 5.23 29.73
N GLU A 122 6.43 4.72 29.88
CA GLU A 122 7.14 4.03 28.79
C GLU A 122 6.49 2.68 28.50
N ARG A 123 6.19 1.91 29.55
CA ARG A 123 5.51 0.63 29.44
C ARG A 123 4.17 0.79 28.71
N GLN A 124 3.34 1.73 29.15
CA GLN A 124 2.04 1.97 28.53
C GLN A 124 2.17 2.34 27.05
N ARG A 125 3.13 3.20 26.67
CA ARG A 125 3.34 3.58 25.26
C ARG A 125 3.73 2.40 24.38
N ILE A 126 4.61 1.52 24.87
CA ILE A 126 5.01 0.32 24.14
C ILE A 126 3.82 -0.64 24.00
N GLU A 127 3.04 -0.84 25.07
CA GLU A 127 1.87 -1.72 25.07
C GLU A 127 0.76 -1.20 24.14
N ASP A 128 0.48 0.10 24.16
CA ASP A 128 -0.51 0.74 23.27
C ASP A 128 -0.09 0.63 21.80
N ALA A 129 1.19 0.88 21.50
CA ALA A 129 1.72 0.73 20.14
C ALA A 129 1.67 -0.73 19.66
N GLY A 130 2.02 -1.68 20.53
CA GLY A 130 1.91 -3.11 20.24
C GLY A 130 0.46 -3.56 20.02
N ALA A 131 -0.49 -3.04 20.79
CA ALA A 131 -1.91 -3.34 20.63
C ALA A 131 -2.50 -2.82 19.31
N ALA A 132 -2.00 -1.68 18.82
CA ALA A 132 -2.45 -1.10 17.55
C ALA A 132 -2.13 -2.00 16.33
N LEU A 133 -1.13 -2.88 16.43
CA LEU A 133 -0.81 -3.85 15.39
C LEU A 133 -1.88 -4.94 15.22
N ALA A 134 -2.70 -5.16 16.25
CA ALA A 134 -3.81 -6.11 16.20
C ALA A 134 -5.10 -5.50 15.62
N ASP A 135 -5.06 -4.25 15.14
CA ASP A 135 -6.21 -3.61 14.52
C ASP A 135 -6.61 -4.35 13.22
N PRO A 136 -7.89 -4.69 13.02
CA PRO A 136 -8.35 -5.36 11.80
C PRO A 136 -7.99 -4.62 10.50
N ALA A 137 -7.87 -3.29 10.53
CA ALA A 137 -7.46 -2.49 9.39
C ALA A 137 -6.00 -2.79 8.97
N VAL A 138 -5.11 -3.03 9.94
CA VAL A 138 -3.71 -3.41 9.68
C VAL A 138 -3.64 -4.76 8.97
N GLY A 139 -4.44 -5.74 9.43
CA GLY A 139 -4.55 -7.04 8.75
C GLY A 139 -5.08 -6.92 7.33
N ALA A 140 -6.13 -6.12 7.12
CA ALA A 140 -6.71 -5.91 5.79
C ALA A 140 -5.75 -5.19 4.82
N ALA A 141 -5.02 -4.19 5.32
CA ALA A 141 -3.99 -3.50 4.55
C ALA A 141 -2.87 -4.47 4.14
N PHE A 142 -2.40 -5.30 5.06
CA PHE A 142 -1.40 -6.31 4.77
C PHE A 142 -1.88 -7.33 3.72
N ASP A 143 -3.14 -7.79 3.81
CA ASP A 143 -3.74 -8.65 2.79
C ASP A 143 -3.75 -7.98 1.41
N GLY A 144 -4.08 -6.68 1.33
CA GLY A 144 -4.03 -5.91 0.09
C GLY A 144 -2.63 -5.86 -0.54
N ILE A 145 -1.61 -5.57 0.27
CA ILE A 145 -0.20 -5.56 -0.16
C ILE A 145 0.22 -6.94 -0.70
N GLN A 146 -0.15 -8.01 0.02
CA GLN A 146 0.14 -9.38 -0.41
C GLN A 146 -0.54 -9.73 -1.74
N GLN A 147 -1.81 -9.34 -1.92
CA GLN A 147 -2.50 -9.57 -3.21
C GLN A 147 -1.83 -8.80 -4.34
N GLN A 148 -1.45 -7.53 -4.15
CA GLN A 148 -0.75 -6.76 -5.16
C GLN A 148 0.59 -7.42 -5.56
N ALA A 149 1.40 -7.82 -4.57
CA ALA A 149 2.67 -8.49 -4.82
C ALA A 149 2.48 -9.81 -5.58
N LYS A 150 1.43 -10.57 -5.27
CA LYS A 150 1.12 -11.83 -5.95
C LYS A 150 0.58 -11.61 -7.37
N ASP A 151 -0.37 -10.71 -7.55
CA ASP A 151 -1.10 -10.56 -8.81
C ASP A 151 -0.31 -9.76 -9.84
N VAL A 152 0.45 -8.75 -9.40
CA VAL A 152 1.27 -7.88 -10.28
C VAL A 152 2.72 -8.36 -10.33
N CYS A 153 3.37 -8.58 -9.18
CA CYS A 153 4.78 -8.96 -9.15
C CYS A 153 5.02 -10.47 -9.29
N HIS A 154 3.96 -11.28 -9.28
CA HIS A 154 4.02 -12.75 -9.31
C HIS A 154 4.91 -13.34 -8.22
N THR A 155 5.02 -12.64 -7.09
CA THR A 155 5.92 -12.97 -5.99
C THR A 155 5.16 -12.82 -4.67
N PRO A 156 4.85 -13.91 -3.96
CA PRO A 156 4.14 -13.82 -2.69
C PRO A 156 5.03 -13.22 -1.59
N LEU A 157 4.53 -12.23 -0.87
CA LEU A 157 5.14 -11.77 0.39
C LEU A 157 4.50 -12.58 1.53
N SER A 158 5.11 -13.69 1.93
CA SER A 158 4.63 -14.43 3.11
C SER A 158 5.34 -13.90 4.35
N LEU A 159 4.55 -13.36 5.30
CA LEU A 159 4.98 -13.09 6.68
C LEU A 159 4.29 -14.06 7.64
#